data_AF-A0A939CQ13-F1
#
_entry.id   AF-A0A939CQ13-F1
#
_cell.length_a   1.000
_cell.length_b   1.000
_cell.length_c   1.000
_cell.angle_alpha   90.00
_cell.angle_beta   90.00
_cell.angle_gamma   90.00
#
_symmetry.space_group_name_H-M   'P 1'
#
loop_
_entity.id
_entity.type
_entity.pdbx_description
1 polymer ?
#
loop_
_entity_poly.entity_id
_entity_poly.type
_entity_poly.pdbx_seq_one_letter_code
_entity_poly.pdbx_strand_id
1 'polypeptide(L)'
;MAKKDSYQEFLKEDFNKLFAGINLGDVQKHFLRSRWLDQVLWMEAKANSSRDRHYFLRITTIVGGVILPALVSLNINTTPKRDIIIWSTFGLSQIVAISAAIEEFFHYGERWRHYRRTVESLKTQGWQFSQLTGPYYNYASHEQAFNLFAGHVEDIIQRDVEIYATQVVQEKKEEKQNQEDHIFPQNTKITNSEEKKKEE
;
A
#
# COMPACT_ATOMS: atom_id res chain seq x y z
N MET A 1 -2.93 -23.76 -5.88
CA MET A 1 -3.12 -22.31 -5.60
C MET A 1 -4.60 -22.02 -5.82
N ALA A 2 -5.35 -21.65 -4.78
CA ALA A 2 -6.79 -21.39 -4.95
C ALA A 2 -7.01 -20.19 -5.89
N LYS A 3 -8.00 -20.28 -6.78
CA LYS A 3 -8.25 -19.32 -7.85
C LYS A 3 -8.44 -17.92 -7.25
N LYS A 4 -7.55 -16.97 -7.58
CA LYS A 4 -7.53 -15.61 -7.01
C LYS A 4 -8.82 -14.83 -7.33
N ASP A 5 -9.49 -15.22 -8.41
CA ASP A 5 -10.81 -14.70 -8.81
C ASP A 5 -11.93 -15.10 -7.84
N SER A 6 -11.82 -16.24 -7.13
CA SER A 6 -12.93 -16.83 -6.38
C SER A 6 -13.53 -15.91 -5.32
N TYR A 7 -12.72 -15.11 -4.60
CA TYR A 7 -13.24 -14.17 -3.61
C TYR A 7 -13.87 -12.93 -4.26
N GLN A 8 -13.38 -12.49 -5.42
CA GLN A 8 -13.94 -11.34 -6.14
C GLN A 8 -15.24 -11.73 -6.87
N GLU A 9 -15.26 -12.91 -7.47
CA GLU A 9 -16.46 -13.56 -8.01
C GLU A 9 -17.52 -13.71 -6.90
N PHE A 10 -17.15 -14.24 -5.73
CA PHE A 10 -18.02 -14.33 -4.55
C PHE A 10 -18.56 -12.97 -4.10
N LEU A 11 -17.71 -11.96 -3.86
CA LEU A 11 -18.16 -10.62 -3.46
C LEU A 11 -19.09 -9.99 -4.49
N LYS A 12 -18.79 -10.16 -5.79
CA LYS A 12 -19.63 -9.65 -6.87
C LYS A 12 -20.99 -10.32 -6.89
N GLU A 13 -21.06 -11.63 -6.70
CA GLU A 13 -22.30 -12.39 -6.66
C GLU A 13 -23.14 -12.05 -5.43
N ASP A 14 -22.51 -12.02 -4.25
CA ASP A 14 -23.15 -11.75 -2.95
C ASP A 14 -23.79 -10.36 -2.90
N PHE A 15 -23.04 -9.30 -3.26
CA PHE A 15 -23.60 -7.95 -3.32
C PHE A 15 -24.67 -7.79 -4.41
N ASN A 16 -24.56 -8.48 -5.56
CA ASN A 16 -25.63 -8.45 -6.56
C ASN A 16 -26.92 -9.14 -6.08
N LYS A 17 -26.83 -10.21 -5.27
CA LYS A 17 -27.99 -10.83 -4.61
C LYS A 17 -28.61 -9.88 -3.59
N LEU A 18 -27.79 -9.22 -2.76
CA LEU A 18 -28.26 -8.19 -1.82
C LEU A 18 -29.02 -7.06 -2.55
N PHE A 19 -28.46 -6.52 -3.64
CA PHE A 19 -29.10 -5.45 -4.41
C PHE A 19 -30.40 -5.86 -5.12
N ALA A 20 -30.58 -7.15 -5.41
CA ALA A 20 -31.84 -7.67 -5.95
C ALA A 20 -32.95 -7.72 -4.89
N GLY A 21 -32.60 -7.96 -3.62
CA GLY A 21 -33.54 -7.98 -2.49
C GLY A 21 -33.95 -6.60 -1.96
N ILE A 22 -33.22 -5.54 -2.31
CA ILE A 22 -33.49 -4.18 -1.82
C ILE A 22 -34.42 -3.42 -2.79
N ASN A 23 -35.45 -2.79 -2.25
CA ASN A 23 -36.32 -1.90 -3.02
C ASN A 23 -35.63 -0.54 -3.26
N LEU A 24 -35.16 -0.35 -4.48
CA LEU A 24 -34.46 0.83 -5.00
C LEU A 24 -34.81 1.00 -6.48
N GLY A 25 -34.84 2.23 -6.96
CA GLY A 25 -35.02 2.57 -8.37
C GLY A 25 -33.82 2.17 -9.24
N ASP A 26 -34.03 2.06 -10.55
CA ASP A 26 -33.01 1.54 -11.48
C ASP A 26 -31.72 2.36 -11.50
N VAL A 27 -31.81 3.69 -11.36
CA VAL A 27 -30.65 4.59 -11.27
C VAL A 27 -29.83 4.31 -10.00
N GLN A 28 -30.49 4.06 -8.87
CA GLN A 28 -29.84 3.74 -7.59
C GLN A 28 -29.16 2.36 -7.66
N LYS A 29 -29.82 1.37 -8.26
CA LYS A 29 -29.24 0.04 -8.53
C LYS A 29 -28.08 0.10 -9.51
N HIS A 30 -28.13 0.99 -10.50
CA HIS A 30 -27.01 1.23 -11.42
C HIS A 30 -25.80 1.82 -10.67
N PHE A 31 -26.00 2.81 -9.79
CA PHE A 31 -24.93 3.35 -8.95
C PHE A 31 -24.29 2.26 -8.07
N LEU A 32 -25.10 1.45 -7.38
CA LEU A 32 -24.61 0.36 -6.53
C LEU A 32 -23.72 -0.64 -7.29
N ARG A 33 -24.05 -0.96 -8.54
CA ARG A 33 -23.26 -1.85 -9.39
C ARG A 33 -22.04 -1.15 -10.00
N SER A 34 -22.28 -0.16 -10.86
CA SER A 34 -21.27 0.45 -11.73
C SER A 34 -20.31 1.39 -11.00
N ARG A 35 -20.74 1.98 -9.87
CA ARG A 35 -19.95 2.97 -9.13
C ARG A 35 -19.38 2.41 -7.84
N TRP A 36 -20.21 1.81 -6.99
CA TRP A 36 -19.75 1.28 -5.70
C TRP A 36 -19.10 -0.11 -5.83
N LEU A 37 -19.81 -1.10 -6.38
CA LEU A 37 -19.31 -2.49 -6.39
C LEU A 37 -18.08 -2.65 -7.29
N ASP A 38 -18.08 -2.05 -8.47
CA ASP A 38 -16.89 -2.08 -9.35
C ASP A 38 -15.67 -1.40 -8.68
N GLN A 39 -15.86 -0.32 -7.90
CA GLN A 39 -14.79 0.28 -7.10
C GLN A 39 -14.29 -0.66 -6.00
N VAL A 40 -15.20 -1.35 -5.28
CA VAL A 40 -14.85 -2.36 -4.27
C VAL A 40 -14.00 -3.47 -4.89
N LEU A 41 -14.41 -4.00 -6.04
CA LEU A 41 -13.71 -5.08 -6.74
C LEU A 41 -12.34 -4.63 -7.27
N TRP A 42 -12.25 -3.41 -7.82
CA TRP A 42 -10.97 -2.84 -8.26
C TRP A 42 -10.00 -2.62 -7.10
N MET A 43 -10.47 -2.05 -5.99
CA MET A 43 -9.67 -1.82 -4.80
C MET A 43 -9.21 -3.14 -4.15
N GLU A 44 -10.07 -4.16 -4.09
CA GLU A 44 -9.72 -5.51 -3.64
C GLU A 44 -8.61 -6.13 -4.52
N ALA A 45 -8.72 -5.99 -5.84
CA ALA A 45 -7.72 -6.49 -6.79
C ALA A 45 -6.35 -5.81 -6.59
N LYS A 46 -6.36 -4.47 -6.45
CA LYS A 46 -5.16 -3.65 -6.24
C LYS A 46 -4.51 -3.92 -4.90
N ALA A 47 -5.30 -4.08 -3.83
CA ALA A 47 -4.81 -4.50 -2.52
C ALA A 47 -4.10 -5.86 -2.60
N ASN A 48 -4.75 -6.87 -3.19
CA ASN A 48 -4.18 -8.22 -3.29
C ASN A 48 -2.98 -8.31 -4.25
N SER A 49 -2.93 -7.50 -5.31
CA SER A 49 -1.76 -7.45 -6.20
C SER A 49 -0.56 -6.79 -5.51
N SER A 50 -0.79 -5.69 -4.80
CA SER A 50 0.26 -4.96 -4.06
C SER A 50 0.80 -5.80 -2.89
N ARG A 51 -0.09 -6.49 -2.16
CA ARG A 51 0.26 -7.41 -1.07
C ARG A 51 1.21 -8.50 -1.53
N ASP A 52 0.85 -9.20 -2.61
CA ASP A 52 1.60 -10.36 -3.07
C ASP A 52 2.98 -9.94 -3.61
N ARG A 53 3.07 -8.79 -4.29
CA ARG A 53 4.36 -8.21 -4.71
C ARG A 53 5.24 -7.81 -3.52
N HIS A 54 4.67 -7.14 -2.52
CA HIS A 54 5.39 -6.76 -1.30
C HIS A 54 5.98 -7.97 -0.58
N TYR A 55 5.17 -8.99 -0.29
CA TYR A 55 5.69 -10.19 0.39
C TYR A 55 6.67 -10.98 -0.48
N PHE A 56 6.46 -11.08 -1.80
CA PHE A 56 7.41 -11.78 -2.67
C PHE A 56 8.80 -11.13 -2.67
N LEU A 57 8.87 -9.81 -2.85
CA LEU A 57 10.14 -9.06 -2.81
C LEU A 57 10.79 -9.17 -1.42
N ARG A 58 10.01 -8.91 -0.36
CA ARG A 58 10.52 -8.91 1.01
C ARG A 58 11.02 -10.28 1.47
N ILE A 59 10.32 -11.36 1.13
CA ILE A 59 10.77 -12.73 1.41
C ILE A 59 12.05 -13.04 0.62
N THR A 60 12.14 -12.63 -0.65
CA THR A 60 13.36 -12.80 -1.47
C THR A 60 14.56 -12.10 -0.83
N THR A 61 14.38 -10.84 -0.39
CA THR A 61 15.41 -10.05 0.30
C THR A 61 15.82 -10.69 1.63
N ILE A 62 14.88 -11.12 2.47
CA ILE A 62 15.18 -11.77 3.77
C ILE A 62 15.91 -13.09 3.58
N VAL A 63 15.38 -13.99 2.73
CA VAL A 63 15.94 -15.32 2.51
C VAL A 63 17.33 -15.22 1.87
N GLY A 64 17.49 -14.38 0.84
CA GLY A 64 18.80 -14.15 0.24
C GLY A 64 19.80 -13.49 1.20
N GLY A 65 19.35 -12.53 2.02
CA GLY A 65 20.18 -11.91 3.06
C GLY A 65 20.69 -12.88 4.13
N VAL A 66 19.93 -13.94 4.44
CA VAL A 66 20.36 -15.02 5.36
C VAL A 66 21.26 -16.04 4.66
N ILE A 67 21.03 -16.33 3.37
CA ILE A 67 21.84 -17.29 2.60
C ILE A 67 23.21 -16.72 2.23
N LEU A 68 23.34 -15.42 1.97
CA LEU A 68 24.60 -14.80 1.55
C LEU A 68 25.77 -15.00 2.55
N PRO A 69 25.61 -14.75 3.86
CA PRO A 69 26.66 -15.07 4.85
C PRO A 69 27.04 -16.56 4.88
N ALA A 70 26.07 -17.46 4.71
CA ALA A 70 26.34 -18.90 4.68
C ALA A 70 27.16 -19.30 3.44
N LEU A 71 26.82 -18.77 2.26
CA LEU A 71 27.58 -18.97 1.03
C LEU A 71 29.02 -18.47 1.14
N VAL A 72 29.23 -17.28 1.73
CA VAL A 72 30.56 -16.68 1.94
C VAL A 72 31.37 -17.44 3.00
N SER A 73 30.71 -18.02 4.00
CA SER A 73 31.34 -18.79 5.09
C SER A 73 31.79 -20.20 4.68
N LEU A 74 31.22 -20.77 3.60
CA LEU A 74 31.74 -22.02 3.03
C LEU A 74 33.17 -21.79 2.53
N ASN A 75 34.16 -22.45 3.16
CA ASN A 75 35.58 -22.15 2.98
C ASN A 75 36.05 -22.51 1.55
N ILE A 76 36.02 -21.52 0.65
CA ILE A 76 36.12 -21.71 -0.81
C ILE A 76 37.54 -22.12 -1.30
N ASN A 77 38.52 -22.20 -0.40
CA ASN A 77 39.93 -22.38 -0.73
C ASN A 77 40.32 -23.83 -1.13
N THR A 78 39.47 -24.82 -0.87
CA THR A 78 39.78 -26.25 -1.08
C THR A 78 38.80 -26.99 -2.00
N THR A 79 37.78 -26.31 -2.55
CA THR A 79 36.69 -26.96 -3.30
C THR A 79 36.82 -26.74 -4.82
N PRO A 80 36.76 -27.79 -5.67
CA PRO A 80 36.90 -27.67 -7.13
C PRO A 80 35.71 -26.97 -7.84
N LYS A 81 34.75 -26.42 -7.08
CA LYS A 81 33.58 -25.67 -7.57
C LYS A 81 33.62 -24.19 -7.17
N ARG A 82 34.80 -23.66 -6.81
CA ARG A 82 35.01 -22.28 -6.35
C ARG A 82 34.33 -21.23 -7.22
N ASP A 83 34.56 -21.27 -8.53
CA ASP A 83 34.04 -20.23 -9.43
C ASP A 83 32.51 -20.26 -9.51
N ILE A 84 31.90 -21.44 -9.47
CA ILE A 84 30.44 -21.62 -9.43
C ILE A 84 29.86 -20.98 -8.16
N ILE A 85 30.52 -21.19 -7.01
CA ILE A 85 30.09 -20.59 -5.73
C ILE A 85 30.21 -19.06 -5.78
N ILE A 86 31.31 -18.52 -6.30
CA ILE A 86 31.54 -17.08 -6.43
C ILE A 86 30.47 -16.44 -7.34
N TRP A 87 30.28 -16.96 -8.54
CA TRP A 87 29.29 -16.42 -9.48
C TRP A 87 27.85 -16.57 -8.98
N SER A 88 27.52 -17.67 -8.28
CA SER A 88 26.21 -17.85 -7.65
C SER A 88 25.97 -16.86 -6.51
N THR A 89 26.99 -16.60 -5.68
CA THR A 89 26.92 -15.64 -4.58
C THR A 89 26.77 -14.20 -5.11
N PHE A 90 27.51 -13.87 -6.17
CA PHE A 90 27.37 -12.58 -6.86
C PHE A 90 25.98 -12.42 -7.50
N GLY A 91 25.49 -13.42 -8.25
CA GLY A 91 24.15 -13.38 -8.83
C GLY A 91 23.05 -13.24 -7.78
N LEU A 92 23.14 -13.97 -6.66
CA LEU A 92 22.20 -13.87 -5.56
C LEU A 92 22.24 -12.49 -4.88
N SER A 93 23.42 -11.88 -4.70
CA SER A 93 23.52 -10.54 -4.10
C SER A 93 22.88 -9.47 -4.98
N GLN A 94 23.01 -9.58 -6.31
CA GLN A 94 22.31 -8.68 -7.24
C GLN A 94 20.79 -8.87 -7.16
N ILE A 95 20.29 -10.11 -7.10
CA ILE A 95 18.85 -10.39 -6.95
C ILE A 95 18.30 -9.78 -5.65
N VAL A 96 19.01 -9.92 -4.53
CA VAL A 96 18.63 -9.32 -3.23
C VAL A 96 18.62 -7.79 -3.31
N ALA A 97 19.68 -7.17 -3.84
CA ALA A 97 19.78 -5.73 -3.96
C ALA A 97 18.69 -5.14 -4.87
N ILE A 98 18.45 -5.76 -6.03
CA ILE A 98 17.38 -5.37 -6.95
C ILE A 98 16.00 -5.56 -6.31
N SER A 99 15.77 -6.66 -5.57
CA SER A 99 14.49 -6.92 -4.89
C SER A 99 14.18 -5.83 -3.85
N ALA A 100 15.18 -5.46 -3.04
CA ALA A 100 15.06 -4.38 -2.06
C ALA A 100 14.82 -3.02 -2.75
N ALA A 101 15.59 -2.68 -3.78
CA ALA A 101 15.42 -1.43 -4.53
C ALA A 101 14.04 -1.31 -5.21
N ILE A 102 13.49 -2.42 -5.71
CA ILE A 102 12.14 -2.47 -6.27
C ILE A 102 11.06 -2.37 -5.17
N GLU A 103 11.25 -3.00 -4.00
CA GLU A 103 10.32 -2.86 -2.87
C GLU A 103 10.24 -1.40 -2.40
N GLU A 104 11.40 -0.75 -2.29
CA GLU A 104 11.54 0.66 -1.92
C GLU A 104 10.90 1.56 -2.98
N PHE A 105 11.37 1.54 -4.23
CA PHE A 105 10.90 2.46 -5.28
C PHE A 105 9.39 2.40 -5.56
N PHE A 106 8.76 1.24 -5.41
CA PHE A 106 7.32 1.10 -5.66
C PHE A 106 6.44 1.12 -4.41
N HIS A 107 7.03 1.19 -3.21
CA HIS A 107 6.32 1.25 -1.92
C HIS A 107 5.13 0.26 -1.83
N TYR A 108 5.31 -0.99 -2.28
CA TYR A 108 4.20 -1.94 -2.42
C TYR A 108 3.47 -2.25 -1.11
N GLY A 109 4.18 -2.22 0.02
CA GLY A 109 3.60 -2.40 1.35
C GLY A 109 2.68 -1.25 1.78
N GLU A 110 3.03 0.00 1.43
CA GLU A 110 2.22 1.19 1.65
C GLU A 110 0.93 1.11 0.82
N ARG A 111 1.09 0.86 -0.49
CA ARG A 111 -0.02 0.75 -1.46
C ARG A 111 -1.00 -0.36 -1.08
N TRP A 112 -0.51 -1.51 -0.63
CA TRP A 112 -1.36 -2.57 -0.09
C TRP A 112 -2.19 -2.09 1.11
N ARG A 113 -1.56 -1.49 2.12
CA ARG A 113 -2.23 -1.00 3.33
C ARG A 113 -3.27 0.08 2.99
N HIS A 114 -2.96 0.97 2.05
CA HIS A 114 -3.88 1.99 1.54
C HIS A 114 -5.10 1.37 0.87
N TYR A 115 -4.92 0.61 -0.22
CA TYR A 115 -6.04 -0.03 -0.94
C TYR A 115 -6.87 -0.96 -0.04
N ARG A 116 -6.24 -1.67 0.90
CA ARG A 116 -6.95 -2.48 1.90
C ARG A 116 -7.82 -1.62 2.82
N ARG A 117 -7.32 -0.48 3.30
CA ARG A 117 -8.12 0.44 4.12
C ARG A 117 -9.31 0.99 3.34
N THR A 118 -9.11 1.46 2.11
CA THR A 118 -10.18 1.99 1.26
C THR A 118 -11.24 0.92 0.97
N VAL A 119 -10.85 -0.30 0.60
CA VAL A 119 -11.82 -1.35 0.27
C VAL A 119 -12.63 -1.82 1.48
N GLU A 120 -12.01 -1.99 2.65
CA GLU A 120 -12.77 -2.39 3.85
C GLU A 120 -13.70 -1.25 4.32
N SER A 121 -13.33 0.01 4.11
CA SER A 121 -14.23 1.15 4.36
C SER A 121 -15.45 1.13 3.42
N LEU A 122 -15.25 0.92 2.12
CA LEU A 122 -16.33 0.80 1.13
C LEU A 122 -17.26 -0.40 1.43
N LYS A 123 -16.69 -1.57 1.76
CA LYS A 123 -17.45 -2.76 2.19
C LYS A 123 -18.27 -2.46 3.45
N THR A 124 -17.69 -1.76 4.43
CA THR A 124 -18.38 -1.35 5.66
C THR A 124 -19.60 -0.49 5.34
N GLN A 125 -19.47 0.49 4.44
CA GLN A 125 -20.63 1.29 4.00
C GLN A 125 -21.70 0.42 3.33
N GLY A 126 -21.30 -0.53 2.46
CA GLY A 126 -22.24 -1.45 1.81
C GLY A 126 -23.02 -2.33 2.79
N TRP A 127 -22.35 -2.88 3.81
CA TRP A 127 -23.00 -3.67 4.86
C TRP A 127 -23.89 -2.84 5.79
N GLN A 128 -23.43 -1.65 6.17
CA GLN A 128 -24.23 -0.73 7.00
C GLN A 128 -25.50 -0.29 6.26
N PHE A 129 -25.38 0.07 4.98
CA PHE A 129 -26.52 0.43 4.14
C PHE A 129 -27.48 -0.75 3.92
N SER A 130 -26.97 -1.94 3.60
CA SER A 130 -27.83 -3.11 3.33
C SER A 130 -28.70 -3.50 4.53
N GLN A 131 -28.23 -3.26 5.75
CA GLN A 131 -28.96 -3.57 6.99
C GLN A 131 -29.66 -2.37 7.63
N LEU A 132 -29.57 -1.16 7.04
CA LEU A 132 -30.00 0.11 7.65
C LEU A 132 -29.43 0.29 9.08
N THR A 133 -28.11 0.10 9.23
CA THR A 133 -27.39 0.24 10.51
C THR A 133 -26.32 1.33 10.41
N GLY A 134 -25.61 1.60 11.51
CA GLY A 134 -24.58 2.64 11.54
C GLY A 134 -25.19 4.01 11.22
N PRO A 135 -24.66 4.79 10.26
CA PRO A 135 -25.24 6.08 9.87
C PRO A 135 -26.68 6.00 9.33
N TYR A 136 -27.16 4.82 8.92
CA TYR A 136 -28.43 4.65 8.22
C TYR A 136 -29.61 4.27 9.13
N TYR A 137 -29.39 4.15 10.44
CA TYR A 137 -30.38 3.62 11.39
C TYR A 137 -31.68 4.41 11.54
N ASN A 138 -31.68 5.69 11.18
CA ASN A 138 -32.86 6.57 11.28
C ASN A 138 -33.76 6.54 10.03
N TYR A 139 -33.38 5.83 8.97
CA TYR A 139 -34.15 5.79 7.72
C TYR A 139 -35.10 4.60 7.68
N ALA A 140 -36.34 4.83 7.23
CA ALA A 140 -37.35 3.79 7.14
C ALA A 140 -37.16 2.87 5.92
N SER A 141 -36.37 3.29 4.93
CA SER A 141 -36.04 2.49 3.74
C SER A 141 -34.68 2.84 3.16
N HIS A 142 -34.11 1.91 2.39
CA HIS A 142 -32.87 2.11 1.63
C HIS A 142 -32.97 3.24 0.62
N GLU A 143 -34.16 3.49 0.05
CA GLU A 143 -34.39 4.61 -0.86
C GLU A 143 -34.17 5.97 -0.18
N GLN A 144 -34.64 6.14 1.06
CA GLN A 144 -34.41 7.36 1.85
C GLN A 144 -32.93 7.48 2.29
N ALA A 145 -32.31 6.36 2.66
CA ALA A 145 -30.90 6.31 3.05
C ALA A 145 -29.93 6.49 1.87
N PHE A 146 -30.38 6.27 0.63
CA PHE A 146 -29.51 6.16 -0.55
C PHE A 146 -28.61 7.38 -0.76
N ASN A 147 -29.14 8.60 -0.60
CA ASN A 147 -28.37 9.81 -0.84
C ASN A 147 -27.23 9.98 0.18
N LEU A 148 -27.44 9.60 1.44
CA LEU A 148 -26.38 9.60 2.46
C LEU A 148 -25.32 8.53 2.14
N PHE A 149 -25.76 7.34 1.67
CA PHE A 149 -24.85 6.28 1.26
C PHE A 149 -24.00 6.67 0.06
N ALA A 150 -24.61 7.22 -0.99
CA ALA A 150 -23.91 7.71 -2.17
C ALA A 150 -22.89 8.81 -1.79
N GLY A 151 -23.28 9.75 -0.92
CA GLY A 151 -22.39 10.75 -0.35
C GLY A 151 -21.16 10.14 0.33
N HIS A 152 -21.37 9.24 1.31
CA HIS A 152 -20.25 8.58 2.01
C HIS A 152 -19.34 7.76 1.08
N VAL A 153 -19.89 7.14 0.04
CA VAL A 153 -19.12 6.40 -0.96
C VAL A 153 -18.25 7.35 -1.78
N GLU A 154 -18.80 8.44 -2.29
CA GLU A 154 -18.02 9.44 -3.02
C GLU A 154 -17.00 10.13 -2.10
N ASP A 155 -17.32 10.43 -0.84
CA ASP A 155 -16.37 10.99 0.13
C ASP A 155 -15.17 10.06 0.36
N ILE A 156 -15.37 8.75 0.40
CA ILE A 156 -14.27 7.76 0.54
C ILE A 156 -13.40 7.77 -0.71
N ILE A 157 -14.01 7.81 -1.90
CA ILE A 157 -13.29 7.73 -3.18
C ILE A 157 -12.59 9.05 -3.51
N GLN A 158 -13.18 10.19 -3.17
CA GLN A 158 -12.55 11.50 -3.29
C GLN A 158 -11.32 11.60 -2.39
N ARG A 159 -11.43 11.20 -1.11
CA ARG A 159 -10.27 11.17 -0.20
C ARG A 159 -9.16 10.23 -0.68
N ASP A 160 -9.50 9.10 -1.28
CA ASP A 160 -8.53 8.20 -1.91
C ASP A 160 -7.76 8.90 -3.04
N VAL A 161 -8.46 9.57 -3.96
CA VAL A 161 -7.87 10.36 -5.06
C VAL A 161 -7.04 11.54 -4.55
N GLU A 162 -7.52 12.27 -3.54
CA GLU A 162 -6.81 13.41 -2.95
C GLU A 162 -5.49 12.98 -2.28
N ILE A 163 -5.50 11.86 -1.53
CA ILE A 163 -4.28 11.30 -0.94
C ILE A 163 -3.28 10.92 -2.04
N TYR A 164 -3.73 10.25 -3.10
CA TYR A 164 -2.85 9.89 -4.21
C TYR A 164 -2.31 11.10 -4.99
N ALA A 165 -3.10 12.15 -5.20
CA ALA A 165 -2.64 13.37 -5.84
C ALA A 165 -1.65 14.16 -4.96
N THR A 166 -1.85 14.16 -3.64
CA THR A 166 -1.06 14.96 -2.69
C THR A 166 0.25 14.28 -2.30
N GLN A 167 0.28 12.94 -2.19
CA GLN A 167 1.53 12.19 -1.92
C GLN A 167 2.58 12.42 -3.01
N VAL A 168 2.18 12.44 -4.29
CA VAL A 168 3.08 12.79 -5.43
C VAL A 168 3.61 14.23 -5.36
N VAL A 169 2.95 15.12 -4.60
CA VAL A 169 3.40 16.50 -4.34
C VAL A 169 4.26 16.59 -3.07
N GLN A 170 4.03 15.75 -2.06
CA GLN A 170 4.84 15.69 -0.84
C GLN A 170 6.16 14.95 -1.02
N GLU A 171 6.18 13.80 -1.70
CA GLU A 171 7.41 13.08 -2.09
C GLU A 171 8.36 14.04 -2.83
N LYS A 172 7.84 14.81 -3.80
CA LYS A 172 8.59 15.86 -4.52
C LYS A 172 9.02 17.07 -3.69
N LYS A 173 8.45 17.30 -2.51
CA LYS A 173 8.90 18.34 -1.58
C LYS A 173 9.99 17.81 -0.67
N GLU A 174 9.82 16.59 -0.14
CA GLU A 174 10.78 15.93 0.73
C GLU A 174 12.07 15.57 -0.03
N GLU A 175 11.98 15.14 -1.29
CA GLU A 175 13.15 14.98 -2.18
C GLU A 175 13.94 16.29 -2.36
N LYS A 176 13.25 17.41 -2.57
CA LYS A 176 13.88 18.73 -2.74
C LYS A 176 14.51 19.24 -1.44
N GLN A 177 13.82 19.07 -0.33
CA GLN A 177 14.28 19.54 0.97
C GLN A 177 15.51 18.74 1.44
N ASN A 178 15.52 17.41 1.23
CA ASN A 178 16.71 16.59 1.46
C ASN A 178 17.87 16.90 0.51
N GLN A 179 17.60 17.35 -0.73
CA GLN A 179 18.66 17.85 -1.63
C GLN A 179 19.22 19.20 -1.18
N GLU A 180 18.37 20.12 -0.71
CA GLU A 180 18.79 21.44 -0.20
C GLU A 180 19.61 21.32 1.09
N ASP A 181 19.19 20.48 2.04
CA ASP A 181 19.92 20.20 3.29
C ASP A 181 21.28 19.49 3.04
N HIS A 182 21.41 18.71 1.96
CA HIS A 182 22.69 18.11 1.55
C HIS A 182 23.65 19.08 0.84
N ILE A 183 23.13 20.15 0.22
CA ILE A 183 23.95 21.16 -0.48
C ILE A 183 24.41 22.26 0.48
N PHE A 184 23.63 22.57 1.53
CA PHE A 184 23.98 23.55 2.56
C PHE A 184 24.06 22.90 3.95
N PRO A 185 25.22 22.31 4.34
CA PRO A 185 25.41 21.84 5.70
C PRO A 185 25.22 23.01 6.69
N GLN A 186 24.28 22.82 7.62
CA GLN A 186 23.94 23.80 8.67
C GLN A 186 25.19 24.35 9.34
N ASN A 187 25.38 25.68 9.26
CA ASN A 187 26.57 26.35 9.76
C ASN A 187 26.76 26.08 11.25
N THR A 188 27.83 25.35 11.59
CA THR A 188 28.17 24.96 12.96
C THR A 188 28.18 26.20 13.86
N LYS A 189 27.41 26.19 14.94
CA LYS A 189 27.48 27.23 15.97
C LYS A 189 28.90 27.28 16.53
N ILE A 190 29.67 28.28 16.11
CA ILE A 190 30.97 28.58 16.69
C ILE A 190 30.71 28.98 18.14
N THR A 191 31.03 28.06 19.05
CA THR A 191 31.02 28.34 20.48
C THR A 191 32.19 29.28 20.77
N ASN A 192 31.91 30.52 21.14
CA ASN A 192 32.93 31.44 21.64
C ASN A 192 33.49 30.88 22.96
N SER A 193 34.70 30.33 22.90
CA SER A 193 35.43 29.82 24.07
C SER A 193 36.92 30.18 23.99
N GLU A 194 37.18 31.48 23.86
CA GLU A 194 38.44 32.21 24.07
C GLU A 194 37.99 33.67 24.29
N GLU A 195 38.51 34.47 25.23
CA GLU A 195 39.75 34.36 25.99
C GLU A 195 39.51 34.58 27.51
N LYS A 196 40.26 33.85 28.35
CA LYS A 196 40.47 34.23 29.76
C LYS A 196 41.94 34.06 30.11
N LYS A 197 42.75 35.11 29.93
CA LYS A 197 44.11 35.22 30.46
C LYS A 197 44.63 36.66 30.39
N LYS A 198 45.04 37.19 31.56
CA LYS A 198 46.15 38.16 31.75
C LYS A 198 45.98 39.56 31.14
N GLU A 199 46.81 40.54 31.48
CA GLU A 199 47.56 40.74 32.73
C GLU A 199 47.48 42.23 33.09
N GLU A 200 47.38 42.63 34.37
CA GLU A 200 47.38 41.80 35.60
C GLU A 200 46.16 40.86 35.77
#